data_AF-A0A3N5GJ98-F1
#
_entry.id   AF-A0A3N5GJ98-F1
#
_cell.length_a   1.000
_cell.length_b   1.000
_cell.length_c   1.000
_cell.angle_alpha   90.00
_cell.angle_beta   90.00
_cell.angle_gamma   90.00
#
_symmetry.space_group_name_H-M   'P 1'
#
loop_
_entity.id
_entity.type
_entity.pdbx_description
1 polymer ?
#
loop_
_entity_poly.entity_id
_entity_poly.type
_entity_poly.pdbx_seq_one_letter_code
_entity_poly.pdbx_strand_id
1 'polypeptide(L)'
;MNPTTTLSPPAAPADAHDAEPRVHSVGQRTPLIDGIEKVTGRARYTADLPFGETLVGKILRSPIAHGLIRGIDTSRASAMPGVRAVVTGEDFAAPYGVIPIAQNEWPLARGKVRYRGEPVVAVAAVDEATAEAALAAIVLDIEPLPAFFSAADARAPGAVLLHDKKAGNIERDVDHTFGDLEAGFAQADLVREHTFHYAEVSHGQIELNAAVAAYEPERDRLTTHSVTQVPYYLHLTLAQCLGMDSSRIRVIKPFVGGGFGHRVEPLNFEIVTAALARAAGGTVRIDQSREDSFLTHRGRPETDIRLKIGMRKTGEITAVDCEIVQRGGAYGGYGLVTILYAGALLHALYRMGAVKYRGFRVYSNTPPCGAMRGHGAVDARHAFETLLDTMAEELGLDAFAVRRANLITPPYRTLNDLQVSSCGLPECLDWVEQASGWKERHGKLPHGRGLGMACSHYVSGSAKPVHWSGEP
;
A
#
# COMPACT_ATOMS: atom_id res chain seq x y z
N MET A 1 33.18 -83.12 23.11
CA MET A 1 32.52 -82.87 21.82
C MET A 1 31.61 -81.65 21.95
N ASN A 2 32.11 -80.52 21.49
CA ASN A 2 31.39 -79.41 20.83
C ASN A 2 32.44 -78.30 20.63
N PRO A 3 32.90 -78.06 19.39
CA PRO A 3 33.99 -77.12 19.14
C PRO A 3 33.48 -75.68 19.21
N THR A 4 34.10 -74.90 20.09
CA THR A 4 33.91 -73.45 20.23
C THR A 4 34.38 -72.76 18.95
N THR A 5 33.43 -72.31 18.14
CA THR A 5 33.68 -71.53 16.93
C THR A 5 33.88 -70.07 17.33
N THR A 6 35.11 -69.57 17.21
CA THR A 6 35.43 -68.15 17.36
C THR A 6 34.93 -67.38 16.13
N LEU A 7 33.82 -66.67 16.29
CA LEU A 7 33.30 -65.72 15.30
C LEU A 7 34.18 -64.46 15.32
N SER A 8 34.88 -64.19 14.22
CA SER A 8 35.55 -62.90 13.99
C SER A 8 34.50 -61.78 13.88
N PRO A 9 34.78 -60.57 14.38
CA PRO A 9 33.85 -59.44 14.25
C PRO A 9 33.68 -59.07 12.76
N PRO A 10 32.48 -58.67 12.32
CA PRO A 10 32.26 -58.25 10.94
C PRO A 10 33.11 -57.02 10.63
N ALA A 11 33.72 -57.03 9.44
CA ALA A 11 34.47 -55.89 8.91
C ALA A 11 33.60 -54.63 8.92
N ALA A 12 34.18 -53.51 9.36
CA ALA A 12 33.53 -52.20 9.26
C ALA A 12 33.14 -51.94 7.80
N PRO A 13 31.94 -51.40 7.52
CA PRO A 13 31.57 -51.07 6.16
C PRO A 13 32.55 -50.02 5.61
N ALA A 14 33.36 -50.43 4.65
CA ALA A 14 34.04 -49.53 3.74
C ALA A 14 32.97 -48.96 2.81
N ASP A 15 32.57 -47.72 3.08
CA ASP A 15 32.11 -46.71 2.12
C ASP A 15 31.46 -45.57 2.92
N ALA A 16 32.29 -44.84 3.67
CA ALA A 16 32.00 -43.44 3.90
C ALA A 16 32.26 -42.74 2.56
N HIS A 17 31.24 -42.71 1.70
CA HIS A 17 31.20 -41.72 0.65
C HIS A 17 31.44 -40.37 1.34
N ASP A 18 32.55 -39.71 0.99
CA ASP A 18 32.78 -38.30 1.24
C ASP A 18 31.55 -37.55 0.73
N ALA A 19 30.58 -37.33 1.61
CA ALA A 19 29.45 -36.49 1.32
C ALA A 19 30.03 -35.09 1.15
N GLU A 20 30.13 -34.63 -0.10
CA GLU A 20 30.54 -33.27 -0.40
C GLU A 20 29.83 -32.30 0.56
N PRO A 21 30.56 -31.34 1.16
CA PRO A 21 29.99 -30.44 2.14
C PRO A 21 28.76 -29.78 1.52
N ARG A 22 27.58 -29.99 2.13
CA ARG A 22 26.32 -29.40 1.67
C ARG A 22 26.53 -27.90 1.52
N VAL A 23 26.58 -27.43 0.28
CA VAL A 23 26.70 -26.00 0.00
C VAL A 23 25.41 -25.33 0.49
N HIS A 24 25.49 -24.67 1.63
CA HIS A 24 24.37 -23.90 2.16
C HIS A 24 24.14 -22.68 1.27
N SER A 25 22.98 -22.61 0.60
CA SER A 25 22.61 -21.51 -0.30
C SER A 25 22.23 -20.22 0.43
N VAL A 26 21.97 -20.28 1.74
CA VAL A 26 21.59 -19.13 2.57
C VAL A 26 22.80 -18.23 2.84
N GLY A 27 22.63 -16.91 2.66
CA GLY A 27 23.68 -15.91 2.89
C GLY A 27 24.64 -15.68 1.71
N GLN A 28 24.56 -16.48 0.65
CA GLN A 28 25.40 -16.35 -0.54
C GLN A 28 24.86 -15.29 -1.51
N ARG A 29 25.77 -14.66 -2.28
CA ARG A 29 25.41 -13.74 -3.37
C ARG A 29 24.90 -14.54 -4.57
N THR A 30 23.61 -14.84 -4.57
CA THR A 30 22.96 -15.67 -5.60
C THR A 30 22.09 -14.80 -6.51
N PRO A 31 22.27 -14.82 -7.85
CA PRO A 31 21.35 -14.19 -8.78
C PRO A 31 19.90 -14.69 -8.60
N LEU A 32 18.92 -13.84 -8.88
CA LEU A 32 17.51 -14.24 -8.82
C LEU A 32 17.22 -15.37 -9.82
N ILE A 33 16.44 -16.36 -9.40
CA ILE A 33 16.09 -17.55 -10.21
C ILE A 33 15.38 -17.20 -11.52
N ASP A 34 14.71 -16.05 -11.56
CA ASP A 34 13.94 -15.52 -12.69
C ASP A 34 14.69 -14.36 -13.39
N GLY A 35 15.98 -14.19 -13.09
CA GLY A 35 16.81 -13.11 -13.60
C GLY A 35 17.10 -13.24 -15.10
N ILE A 36 17.25 -14.47 -15.60
CA ILE A 36 17.57 -14.74 -17.00
C ILE A 36 16.45 -14.23 -17.92
N GLU A 37 15.20 -14.53 -17.59
CA GLU A 37 14.02 -14.11 -18.36
C GLU A 37 13.93 -12.59 -18.42
N LYS A 38 14.24 -11.89 -17.30
CA LYS A 38 14.20 -10.43 -17.20
C LYS A 38 15.25 -9.76 -18.11
N VAL A 39 16.50 -10.22 -18.07
CA VAL A 39 17.60 -9.59 -18.83
C VAL A 39 17.61 -9.96 -20.31
N THR A 40 16.88 -11.01 -20.70
CA THR A 40 16.77 -11.45 -22.10
C THR A 40 15.48 -10.98 -22.79
N GLY A 41 14.60 -10.27 -22.08
CA GLY A 41 13.28 -9.88 -22.60
C GLY A 41 12.31 -11.05 -22.78
N ARG A 42 12.61 -12.22 -22.19
CA ARG A 42 11.76 -13.42 -22.25
C ARG A 42 10.71 -13.46 -21.14
N ALA A 43 10.89 -12.67 -20.08
CA ALA A 43 9.88 -12.48 -19.05
C ALA A 43 8.62 -11.86 -19.67
N ARG A 44 7.47 -12.53 -19.52
CA ARG A 44 6.18 -12.06 -20.02
C ARG A 44 5.39 -11.41 -18.90
N TYR A 45 5.20 -10.10 -19.01
CA TYR A 45 4.33 -9.31 -18.17
C TYR A 45 2.89 -9.40 -18.69
N THR A 46 1.90 -8.88 -17.96
CA THR A 46 0.48 -9.07 -18.32
C THR A 46 0.15 -8.57 -19.73
N ALA A 47 0.69 -7.41 -20.14
CA ALA A 47 0.48 -6.86 -21.47
C ALA A 47 1.17 -7.67 -22.60
N ASP A 48 2.24 -8.41 -22.28
CA ASP A 48 3.02 -9.20 -23.24
C ASP A 48 2.43 -10.59 -23.50
N LEU A 49 1.44 -10.98 -22.70
CA LEU A 49 0.86 -12.32 -22.79
C LEU A 49 0.13 -12.49 -24.13
N PRO A 50 0.36 -13.62 -24.85
CA PRO A 50 -0.34 -13.89 -26.07
C PRO A 50 -1.75 -14.42 -25.75
N PHE A 51 -2.76 -13.71 -26.24
CA PHE A 51 -4.13 -14.20 -26.28
C PHE A 51 -4.60 -14.18 -27.74
N GLY A 52 -5.55 -15.06 -28.08
CA GLY A 52 -6.12 -15.14 -29.43
C GLY A 52 -7.05 -13.94 -29.70
N GLU A 53 -8.24 -14.19 -30.24
CA GLU A 53 -9.26 -13.15 -30.42
C GLU A 53 -9.55 -12.45 -29.07
N THR A 54 -9.06 -11.22 -28.94
CA THR A 54 -9.08 -10.43 -27.71
C THR A 54 -9.68 -9.08 -28.01
N LEU A 55 -10.73 -8.71 -27.29
CA LEU A 55 -11.37 -7.41 -27.38
C LEU A 55 -10.57 -6.36 -26.61
N VAL A 56 -10.57 -5.14 -27.11
CA VAL A 56 -10.01 -3.96 -26.44
C VAL A 56 -11.05 -3.40 -25.49
N GLY A 57 -10.70 -3.39 -24.20
CA GLY A 57 -11.46 -2.74 -23.15
C GLY A 57 -10.98 -1.31 -22.91
N LYS A 58 -11.91 -0.35 -22.80
CA LYS A 58 -11.61 1.05 -22.42
C LYS A 58 -12.61 1.53 -21.37
N ILE A 59 -12.18 2.46 -20.52
CA ILE A 59 -12.96 3.00 -19.40
C ILE A 59 -13.22 4.49 -19.65
N LEU A 60 -14.49 4.89 -19.69
CA LEU A 60 -14.90 6.28 -19.61
C LEU A 60 -14.82 6.73 -18.14
N ARG A 61 -14.09 7.82 -17.91
CA ARG A 61 -13.86 8.37 -16.58
C ARG A 61 -14.56 9.69 -16.38
N SER A 62 -14.87 10.02 -15.13
CA SER A 62 -15.48 11.28 -14.73
C SER A 62 -14.60 12.47 -15.13
N PRO A 63 -15.15 13.46 -15.85
CA PRO A 63 -14.42 14.68 -16.17
C PRO A 63 -14.38 15.68 -15.00
N ILE A 64 -15.20 15.49 -13.96
CA ILE A 64 -15.33 16.39 -12.81
C ILE A 64 -14.97 15.69 -11.48
N ALA A 65 -14.65 16.49 -10.47
CA ALA A 65 -14.16 16.00 -9.18
C ALA A 65 -15.26 15.57 -8.19
N HIS A 66 -16.49 16.06 -8.34
CA HIS A 66 -17.61 15.66 -7.49
C HIS A 66 -18.93 15.94 -8.21
N GLY A 67 -19.86 14.99 -8.20
CA GLY A 67 -21.18 15.21 -8.78
C GLY A 67 -22.13 14.03 -8.62
N LEU A 68 -23.42 14.30 -8.71
CA LEU A 68 -24.48 13.28 -8.73
C LEU A 68 -24.69 12.80 -10.16
N ILE A 69 -24.64 11.48 -10.37
CA ILE A 69 -24.94 10.89 -11.68
C ILE A 69 -26.47 10.89 -11.82
N ARG A 70 -26.99 11.74 -12.72
CA ARG A 70 -28.41 11.86 -13.03
C ARG A 70 -28.85 10.88 -14.11
N GLY A 71 -27.95 10.59 -15.06
CA GLY A 71 -28.21 9.62 -16.12
C GLY A 71 -26.94 9.22 -16.87
N ILE A 72 -26.97 8.01 -17.42
CA ILE A 72 -25.94 7.47 -18.32
C ILE A 72 -26.68 6.92 -19.53
N ASP A 73 -26.45 7.49 -20.72
CA ASP A 73 -26.98 6.96 -21.98
C ASP A 73 -25.86 6.28 -22.76
N THR A 74 -25.96 4.95 -22.87
CA THR A 74 -25.04 4.10 -23.62
C THR A 74 -25.62 3.61 -24.95
N SER A 75 -26.85 4.01 -25.31
CA SER A 75 -27.60 3.44 -26.44
C SER A 75 -26.84 3.53 -27.76
N ARG A 76 -26.24 4.70 -28.04
CA ARG A 76 -25.44 4.94 -29.25
C ARG A 76 -24.19 4.07 -29.27
N ALA A 77 -23.46 4.00 -28.17
CA ALA A 77 -22.25 3.18 -28.05
C ALA A 77 -22.56 1.69 -28.24
N SER A 78 -23.62 1.19 -27.60
CA SER A 78 -24.05 -0.21 -27.69
C SER A 78 -24.49 -0.62 -29.09
N ALA A 79 -25.02 0.32 -29.90
CA ALA A 79 -25.45 0.07 -31.27
C ALA A 79 -24.31 0.13 -32.31
N MET A 80 -23.09 0.53 -31.92
CA MET A 80 -21.99 0.70 -32.86
C MET A 80 -21.45 -0.65 -33.35
N PRO A 81 -21.24 -0.83 -34.67
CA PRO A 81 -20.57 -2.00 -35.20
C PRO A 81 -19.20 -2.21 -34.54
N GLY A 82 -18.93 -3.43 -34.10
CA GLY A 82 -17.65 -3.78 -33.45
C GLY A 82 -17.64 -3.62 -31.92
N VAL A 83 -18.61 -2.91 -31.32
CA VAL A 83 -18.81 -2.93 -29.87
C VAL A 83 -19.47 -4.24 -29.46
N ARG A 84 -18.92 -4.91 -28.45
CA ARG A 84 -19.37 -6.23 -27.98
C ARG A 84 -20.00 -6.19 -26.60
N ALA A 85 -19.57 -5.26 -25.75
CA ALA A 85 -20.18 -5.05 -24.44
C ALA A 85 -19.99 -3.60 -23.99
N VAL A 86 -20.96 -3.13 -23.21
CA VAL A 86 -20.89 -1.90 -22.42
C VAL A 86 -21.34 -2.25 -21.01
N VAL A 87 -20.59 -1.84 -20.00
CA VAL A 87 -20.92 -2.06 -18.58
C VAL A 87 -20.87 -0.74 -17.80
N THR A 88 -21.72 -0.63 -16.79
CA THR A 88 -21.95 0.55 -15.93
C THR A 88 -21.88 0.14 -14.45
N GLY A 89 -22.06 1.10 -13.53
CA GLY A 89 -22.13 0.82 -12.10
C GLY A 89 -23.26 -0.14 -11.67
N GLU A 90 -24.29 -0.32 -12.50
CA GLU A 90 -25.41 -1.22 -12.20
C GLU A 90 -25.09 -2.71 -12.49
N ASP A 91 -24.00 -2.99 -13.20
CA ASP A 91 -23.60 -4.35 -13.58
C ASP A 91 -22.79 -5.09 -12.49
N PHE A 92 -22.62 -4.48 -11.32
CA PHE A 92 -21.88 -5.04 -10.19
C PHE A 92 -22.81 -5.35 -9.01
N ALA A 93 -22.60 -6.51 -8.40
CA ALA A 93 -23.41 -7.00 -7.29
C ALA A 93 -23.11 -6.30 -5.96
N ALA A 94 -21.88 -5.80 -5.78
CA ALA A 94 -21.43 -5.20 -4.52
C ALA A 94 -20.28 -4.20 -4.74
N PRO A 95 -20.11 -3.21 -3.84
CA PRO A 95 -18.87 -2.43 -3.75
C PRO A 95 -17.73 -3.31 -3.24
N TYR A 96 -16.50 -2.82 -3.34
CA TYR A 96 -15.29 -3.47 -2.86
C TYR A 96 -14.45 -2.54 -1.98
N GLY A 97 -13.44 -3.13 -1.37
CA GLY A 97 -12.41 -2.50 -0.57
C GLY A 97 -11.54 -3.57 0.06
N VAL A 98 -10.25 -3.30 0.18
CA VAL A 98 -9.29 -4.28 0.73
C VAL A 98 -9.58 -4.61 2.20
N ILE A 99 -10.16 -3.66 2.94
CA ILE A 99 -10.57 -3.87 4.33
C ILE A 99 -12.05 -4.23 4.37
N PRO A 100 -12.45 -5.41 4.90
CA PRO A 100 -13.85 -5.86 4.90
C PRO A 100 -14.84 -4.88 5.54
N ILE A 101 -14.41 -4.13 6.56
CA ILE A 101 -15.25 -3.14 7.26
C ILE A 101 -15.35 -1.78 6.55
N ALA A 102 -14.70 -1.61 5.39
CA ALA A 102 -14.62 -0.35 4.65
C ALA A 102 -14.71 -0.54 3.12
N GLN A 103 -15.63 -1.41 2.69
CA GLN A 103 -15.90 -1.65 1.27
C GLN A 103 -16.90 -0.62 0.73
N ASN A 104 -16.40 0.53 0.29
CA ASN A 104 -17.23 1.66 -0.15
C ASN A 104 -16.94 2.15 -1.57
N GLU A 105 -16.10 1.45 -2.34
CA GLU A 105 -15.79 1.79 -3.72
C GLU A 105 -16.55 0.88 -4.69
N TRP A 106 -17.18 1.43 -5.71
CA TRP A 106 -17.76 0.62 -6.79
C TRP A 106 -16.76 0.47 -7.94
N PRO A 107 -16.71 -0.69 -8.63
CA PRO A 107 -15.79 -0.86 -9.77
C PRO A 107 -16.01 0.19 -10.87
N LEU A 108 -17.27 0.58 -11.10
CA LEU A 108 -17.69 1.76 -11.85
C LEU A 108 -18.63 2.60 -10.97
N ALA A 109 -18.50 3.92 -11.03
CA ALA A 109 -19.23 4.85 -10.17
C ALA A 109 -20.74 4.63 -10.21
N ARG A 110 -21.35 4.64 -9.03
CA ARG A 110 -22.80 4.47 -8.85
C ARG A 110 -23.36 5.60 -8.00
N GLY A 111 -24.38 6.27 -8.52
CA GLY A 111 -25.07 7.40 -7.87
C GLY A 111 -24.28 8.72 -7.81
N LYS A 112 -22.97 8.68 -7.54
CA LYS A 112 -22.11 9.87 -7.51
C LYS A 112 -20.68 9.56 -7.96
N VAL A 113 -20.04 10.55 -8.59
CA VAL A 113 -18.59 10.61 -8.81
C VAL A 113 -17.95 11.46 -7.71
N ARG A 114 -16.78 11.06 -7.24
CA ARG A 114 -16.08 11.62 -6.06
C ARG A 114 -14.66 12.08 -6.37
N TYR A 115 -14.12 11.80 -7.55
CA TYR A 115 -12.86 12.40 -8.03
C TYR A 115 -12.82 12.48 -9.56
N ARG A 116 -12.00 13.40 -10.09
CA ARG A 116 -11.76 13.50 -11.52
C ARG A 116 -10.90 12.30 -11.94
N GLY A 117 -11.37 11.54 -12.92
CA GLY A 117 -10.75 10.27 -13.31
C GLY A 117 -11.44 9.03 -12.75
N GLU A 118 -12.50 9.16 -11.98
CA GLU A 118 -13.26 8.01 -11.49
C GLU A 118 -13.91 7.22 -12.63
N PRO A 119 -13.75 5.90 -12.73
CA PRO A 119 -14.44 5.09 -13.73
C PRO A 119 -15.96 5.22 -13.64
N VAL A 120 -16.66 5.40 -14.76
CA VAL A 120 -18.13 5.54 -14.81
C VAL A 120 -18.77 4.49 -15.72
N VAL A 121 -18.21 4.30 -16.92
CA VAL A 121 -18.68 3.33 -17.92
C VAL A 121 -17.47 2.64 -18.53
N ALA A 122 -17.60 1.39 -18.96
CA ALA A 122 -16.56 0.72 -19.73
C ALA A 122 -17.13 0.01 -20.96
N VAL A 123 -16.33 -0.11 -22.01
CA VAL A 123 -16.70 -0.75 -23.27
C VAL A 123 -15.67 -1.81 -23.64
N ALA A 124 -16.12 -2.87 -24.32
CA ALA A 124 -15.27 -3.82 -25.02
C ALA A 124 -15.60 -3.79 -26.51
N ALA A 125 -14.59 -3.60 -27.36
CA ALA A 125 -14.74 -3.54 -28.81
C ALA A 125 -13.66 -4.36 -29.53
N VAL A 126 -13.83 -4.56 -30.83
CA VAL A 126 -12.90 -5.34 -31.67
C VAL A 126 -11.52 -4.70 -31.85
N ASP A 127 -11.41 -3.39 -31.67
CA ASP A 127 -10.17 -2.63 -31.77
C ASP A 127 -10.24 -1.33 -30.95
N GLU A 128 -9.09 -0.67 -30.82
CA GLU A 128 -8.93 0.55 -30.02
C GLU A 128 -9.73 1.73 -30.58
N ALA A 129 -9.73 1.93 -31.89
CA ALA A 129 -10.45 3.03 -32.54
C ALA A 129 -11.97 2.92 -32.32
N THR A 130 -12.52 1.70 -32.41
CA THR A 130 -13.94 1.42 -32.14
C THR A 130 -14.26 1.64 -30.67
N ALA A 131 -13.39 1.21 -29.74
CA ALA A 131 -13.58 1.44 -28.31
C ALA A 131 -13.59 2.94 -27.97
N GLU A 132 -12.66 3.72 -28.52
CA GLU A 132 -12.60 5.17 -28.30
C GLU A 132 -13.82 5.90 -28.88
N ALA A 133 -14.23 5.54 -30.10
CA ALA A 133 -15.43 6.09 -30.72
C ALA A 133 -16.70 5.74 -29.91
N ALA A 134 -16.76 4.53 -29.34
CA ALA A 134 -17.84 4.11 -28.46
C ALA A 134 -17.87 4.94 -27.16
N LEU A 135 -16.70 5.19 -26.54
CA LEU A 135 -16.63 6.07 -25.36
C LEU A 135 -17.13 7.48 -25.67
N ALA A 136 -16.77 8.05 -26.83
CA ALA A 136 -17.22 9.37 -27.26
C ALA A 136 -18.73 9.45 -27.57
N ALA A 137 -19.39 8.32 -27.81
CA ALA A 137 -20.82 8.24 -28.07
C ALA A 137 -21.68 8.15 -26.80
N ILE A 138 -21.07 7.93 -25.62
CA ILE A 138 -21.76 7.85 -24.33
C ILE A 138 -22.06 9.27 -23.84
N VAL A 139 -23.29 9.48 -23.36
CA VAL A 139 -23.71 10.74 -22.74
C VAL A 139 -23.79 10.54 -21.23
N LEU A 140 -23.03 11.34 -20.48
CA LEU A 140 -23.08 11.39 -19.02
C LEU A 140 -23.79 12.67 -18.57
N ASP A 141 -24.87 12.53 -17.82
CA ASP A 141 -25.52 13.63 -17.12
C ASP A 141 -25.08 13.61 -15.65
N ILE A 142 -24.20 14.54 -15.28
CA ILE A 142 -23.65 14.66 -13.93
C ILE A 142 -23.93 16.07 -13.42
N GLU A 143 -24.71 16.17 -12.35
CA GLU A 143 -24.92 17.42 -11.63
C GLU A 143 -23.71 17.69 -10.72
N PRO A 144 -22.93 18.77 -10.96
CA PRO A 144 -21.73 19.04 -10.17
C PRO A 144 -22.04 19.33 -8.70
N LEU A 145 -21.17 18.86 -7.82
CA LEU A 145 -21.17 19.16 -6.40
C LEU A 145 -19.88 19.93 -6.00
N PRO A 146 -19.86 20.65 -4.88
CA PRO A 146 -18.64 21.21 -4.32
C PRO A 146 -17.57 20.14 -4.11
N ALA A 147 -16.32 20.40 -4.51
CA ALA A 147 -15.20 19.49 -4.39
C ALA A 147 -14.12 20.06 -3.44
N PHE A 148 -13.52 19.19 -2.63
CA PHE A 148 -12.53 19.54 -1.61
C PHE A 148 -11.17 18.90 -1.93
N PHE A 149 -10.13 19.72 -2.04
CA PHE A 149 -8.78 19.27 -2.38
C PHE A 149 -7.80 19.34 -1.21
N SER A 150 -8.23 19.83 -0.05
CA SER A 150 -7.47 19.82 1.20
C SER A 150 -8.25 19.08 2.30
N ALA A 151 -7.54 18.53 3.29
CA ALA A 151 -8.18 17.93 4.45
C ALA A 151 -8.94 18.96 5.30
N ALA A 152 -8.49 20.22 5.31
CA ALA A 152 -9.14 21.30 6.05
C ALA A 152 -10.51 21.65 5.45
N ASP A 153 -10.58 21.84 4.13
CA ASP A 153 -11.83 22.19 3.45
C ASP A 153 -12.87 21.07 3.55
N ALA A 154 -12.42 19.81 3.41
CA ALA A 154 -13.31 18.65 3.53
C ALA A 154 -13.93 18.50 4.93
N ARG A 155 -13.25 19.00 5.97
CA ARG A 155 -13.70 18.98 7.37
C ARG A 155 -14.44 20.24 7.80
N ALA A 156 -14.55 21.25 6.94
CA ALA A 156 -15.20 22.50 7.29
C ALA A 156 -16.68 22.26 7.67
N PRO A 157 -17.25 23.03 8.63
CA PRO A 157 -18.67 22.94 8.94
C PRO A 157 -19.54 23.15 7.69
N GLY A 158 -20.46 22.24 7.43
CA GLY A 158 -21.33 22.29 6.24
C GLY A 158 -20.71 21.77 4.94
N ALA A 159 -19.47 21.26 4.96
CA ALA A 159 -18.88 20.58 3.82
C ALA A 159 -19.76 19.39 3.38
N VAL A 160 -19.98 19.28 2.07
CA VAL A 160 -20.76 18.18 1.48
C VAL A 160 -20.06 16.86 1.77
N LEU A 161 -20.80 15.87 2.25
CA LEU A 161 -20.24 14.56 2.58
C LEU A 161 -19.97 13.77 1.30
N LEU A 162 -18.73 13.27 1.15
CA LEU A 162 -18.38 12.33 0.07
C LEU A 162 -19.07 10.97 0.30
N HIS A 163 -19.18 10.57 1.56
CA HIS A 163 -19.85 9.34 2.02
C HIS A 163 -20.86 9.67 3.11
N ASP A 164 -22.15 9.42 2.85
CA ASP A 164 -23.26 9.90 3.69
C ASP A 164 -23.17 9.42 5.15
N LYS A 165 -22.53 8.26 5.38
CA LYS A 165 -22.34 7.66 6.72
C LYS A 165 -21.03 8.08 7.41
N LYS A 166 -20.34 9.12 6.92
CA LYS A 166 -19.02 9.57 7.40
C LYS A 166 -19.07 11.06 7.72
N ALA A 167 -19.58 11.37 8.91
CA ALA A 167 -19.70 12.75 9.39
C ALA A 167 -18.35 13.49 9.35
N GLY A 168 -18.38 14.75 8.92
CA GLY A 168 -17.19 15.60 8.81
C GLY A 168 -16.16 15.13 7.77
N ASN A 169 -16.54 14.24 6.84
CA ASN A 169 -15.63 13.59 5.90
C ASN A 169 -14.45 12.86 6.56
N ILE A 170 -14.63 12.39 7.80
CA ILE A 170 -13.62 11.61 8.51
C ILE A 170 -13.86 10.12 8.23
N GLU A 171 -12.93 9.47 7.54
CA GLU A 171 -12.93 8.01 7.34
C GLU A 171 -12.74 7.30 8.68
N ARG A 172 -11.70 7.75 9.39
CA ARG A 172 -11.25 7.20 10.66
C ARG A 172 -10.52 8.27 11.46
N ASP A 173 -10.88 8.37 12.74
CA ASP A 173 -10.13 9.06 13.77
C ASP A 173 -9.51 8.05 14.75
N VAL A 174 -8.44 8.47 15.42
CA VAL A 174 -7.71 7.71 16.43
C VAL A 174 -7.33 8.67 17.55
N ASP A 175 -7.59 8.30 18.81
CA ASP A 175 -7.06 8.99 19.99
C ASP A 175 -6.53 7.94 20.97
N HIS A 176 -5.21 7.87 21.08
CA HIS A 176 -4.53 6.96 21.99
C HIS A 176 -3.62 7.75 22.92
N THR A 177 -3.64 7.41 24.21
CA THR A 177 -2.72 7.96 25.21
C THR A 177 -2.13 6.81 26.00
N PHE A 178 -0.81 6.78 26.10
CA PHE A 178 -0.04 5.79 26.86
C PHE A 178 0.89 6.52 27.84
N GLY A 179 0.81 6.16 29.13
CA GLY A 179 1.55 6.84 30.19
C GLY A 179 0.97 8.20 30.58
N ASP A 180 1.70 8.93 31.42
CA ASP A 180 1.32 10.28 31.89
C ASP A 180 2.07 11.35 31.09
N LEU A 181 1.33 12.02 30.20
CA LEU A 181 1.89 13.02 29.29
C LEU A 181 2.34 14.29 30.03
N GLU A 182 1.60 14.72 31.06
CA GLU A 182 1.91 15.93 31.82
C GLU A 182 3.18 15.72 32.64
N ALA A 183 3.27 14.61 33.37
CA ALA A 183 4.48 14.24 34.10
C ALA A 183 5.68 14.05 33.17
N GLY A 184 5.48 13.46 31.99
CA GLY A 184 6.53 13.28 30.99
C GLY A 184 7.11 14.61 30.47
N PHE A 185 6.25 15.60 30.17
CA PHE A 185 6.73 16.92 29.75
C PHE A 185 7.34 17.73 30.91
N ALA A 186 6.80 17.62 32.13
CA ALA A 186 7.36 18.29 33.31
C ALA A 186 8.78 17.80 33.67
N GLN A 187 9.12 16.57 33.26
CA GLN A 187 10.43 15.97 33.45
C GLN A 187 11.47 16.35 32.37
N ALA A 188 11.04 16.98 31.28
CA ALA A 188 11.93 17.34 30.18
C ALA A 188 12.76 18.58 30.51
N ASP A 189 14.02 18.60 30.07
CA ASP A 189 14.85 19.81 30.11
C ASP A 189 14.60 20.70 28.88
N LEU A 190 14.19 20.09 27.77
CA LEU A 190 13.83 20.75 26.52
C LEU A 190 12.53 20.17 25.98
N VAL A 191 11.60 21.04 25.62
CA VAL A 191 10.37 20.69 24.91
C VAL A 191 10.30 21.49 23.63
N ARG A 192 10.10 20.81 22.49
CA ARG A 192 9.90 21.44 21.20
C ARG A 192 8.67 20.89 20.51
N GLU A 193 7.98 21.77 19.79
CA GLU A 193 6.85 21.44 18.94
C GLU A 193 7.12 21.98 17.53
N HIS A 194 6.83 21.18 16.51
CA HIS A 194 6.96 21.59 15.13
C HIS A 194 5.85 20.99 14.26
N THR A 195 5.51 21.68 13.18
CA THR A 195 4.57 21.20 12.17
C THR A 195 5.30 20.87 10.88
N PHE A 196 5.09 19.67 10.38
CA PHE A 196 5.65 19.16 9.14
C PHE A 196 4.55 18.95 8.11
N HIS A 197 4.86 19.25 6.85
CA HIS A 197 3.96 19.09 5.72
C HIS A 197 4.62 18.18 4.69
N TYR A 198 3.92 17.13 4.28
CA TYR A 198 4.40 16.16 3.30
C TYR A 198 3.46 16.13 2.10
N ALA A 199 4.03 16.25 0.90
CA ALA A 199 3.28 16.11 -0.33
C ALA A 199 2.80 14.66 -0.53
N GLU A 200 1.66 14.50 -1.20
CA GLU A 200 1.22 13.23 -1.73
C GLU A 200 2.25 12.69 -2.74
N VAL A 201 2.54 11.38 -2.70
CA VAL A 201 3.46 10.74 -3.66
C VAL A 201 2.89 9.46 -4.25
N SER A 202 3.14 9.27 -5.54
CA SER A 202 2.81 8.07 -6.30
C SER A 202 3.98 7.09 -6.35
N HIS A 203 3.70 5.81 -6.58
CA HIS A 203 4.68 4.73 -6.51
C HIS A 203 5.69 4.71 -7.67
N GLY A 204 5.34 5.27 -8.83
CA GLY A 204 6.26 5.39 -9.96
C GLY A 204 6.72 4.06 -10.58
N GLN A 205 5.95 2.98 -10.45
CA GLN A 205 6.25 1.70 -11.11
C GLN A 205 6.32 1.86 -12.63
N ILE A 206 7.32 1.24 -13.27
CA ILE A 206 7.55 1.41 -14.71
C ILE A 206 6.53 0.65 -15.55
N GLU A 207 6.16 -0.57 -15.15
CA GLU A 207 5.08 -1.30 -15.80
C GLU A 207 3.74 -0.59 -15.59
N LEU A 208 2.99 -0.39 -16.67
CA LEU A 208 1.64 0.17 -16.60
C LEU A 208 0.66 -0.84 -16.00
N ASN A 209 -0.50 -0.37 -15.57
CA ASN A 209 -1.57 -1.25 -15.16
C ASN A 209 -2.17 -1.98 -16.36
N ALA A 210 -2.31 -3.31 -16.25
CA ALA A 210 -2.86 -4.13 -17.31
C ALA A 210 -3.57 -5.34 -16.72
N ALA A 211 -4.70 -5.71 -17.33
CA ALA A 211 -5.43 -6.94 -17.02
C ALA A 211 -5.97 -7.57 -18.29
N VAL A 212 -6.01 -8.90 -18.32
CA VAL A 212 -6.69 -9.68 -19.34
C VAL A 212 -7.61 -10.68 -18.66
N ALA A 213 -8.88 -10.68 -19.03
CA ALA A 213 -9.86 -11.62 -18.53
C ALA A 213 -10.44 -12.42 -19.70
N ALA A 214 -10.47 -13.74 -19.56
CA ALA A 214 -11.11 -14.67 -20.48
C ALA A 214 -12.31 -15.31 -19.78
N TYR A 215 -13.50 -15.12 -20.33
CA TYR A 215 -14.72 -15.76 -19.87
C TYR A 215 -15.19 -16.84 -20.84
N GLU A 216 -15.56 -17.99 -20.31
CA GLU A 216 -16.11 -19.13 -21.05
C GLU A 216 -17.62 -19.28 -20.74
N PRO A 217 -18.53 -18.75 -21.57
CA PRO A 217 -19.98 -18.79 -21.29
C PRO A 217 -20.53 -20.21 -21.08
N GLU A 218 -20.05 -21.16 -21.89
CA GLU A 218 -20.50 -22.56 -21.86
C GLU A 218 -20.19 -23.29 -20.55
N ARG A 219 -19.19 -22.80 -19.81
CA ARG A 219 -18.77 -23.38 -18.52
C ARG A 219 -19.05 -22.46 -17.34
N ASP A 220 -19.45 -21.22 -17.60
CA ASP A 220 -19.52 -20.13 -16.63
C ASP A 220 -18.23 -20.10 -15.79
N ARG A 221 -17.10 -19.86 -16.48
CA ARG A 221 -15.76 -19.80 -15.91
C ARG A 221 -15.02 -18.55 -16.34
N LEU A 222 -14.29 -17.95 -15.41
CA LEU A 222 -13.51 -16.73 -15.60
C LEU A 222 -12.05 -17.00 -15.25
N THR A 223 -11.13 -16.71 -16.18
CA THR A 223 -9.69 -16.66 -15.89
C THR A 223 -9.17 -15.25 -16.07
N THR A 224 -8.59 -14.66 -15.02
CA THR A 224 -8.03 -13.30 -15.04
C THR A 224 -6.52 -13.34 -14.84
N HIS A 225 -5.78 -12.72 -15.75
CA HIS A 225 -4.37 -12.41 -15.62
C HIS A 225 -4.22 -10.92 -15.30
N SER A 226 -3.55 -10.59 -14.20
CA SER A 226 -3.41 -9.19 -13.80
C SER A 226 -2.06 -8.90 -13.15
N VAL A 227 -1.65 -7.64 -13.26
CA VAL A 227 -0.47 -7.05 -12.60
C VAL A 227 -0.70 -6.81 -11.10
N THR A 228 -1.13 -7.84 -10.36
CA THR A 228 -1.47 -7.72 -8.92
C THR A 228 -0.35 -8.23 -8.00
N GLN A 229 -0.21 -7.64 -6.81
CA GLN A 229 0.59 -8.23 -5.72
C GLN A 229 -0.25 -9.13 -4.80
N VAL A 230 -1.58 -9.13 -4.96
CA VAL A 230 -2.54 -9.79 -4.07
C VAL A 230 -3.56 -10.62 -4.85
N PRO A 231 -3.12 -11.66 -5.59
CA PRO A 231 -4.04 -12.46 -6.41
C PRO A 231 -5.19 -13.10 -5.61
N TYR A 232 -4.97 -13.42 -4.34
CA TYR A 232 -6.03 -13.90 -3.44
C TYR A 232 -7.11 -12.84 -3.17
N TYR A 233 -6.74 -11.60 -2.86
CA TYR A 233 -7.71 -10.53 -2.63
C TYR A 233 -8.48 -10.18 -3.90
N LEU A 234 -7.80 -10.23 -5.06
CA LEU A 234 -8.47 -10.05 -6.35
C LEU A 234 -9.48 -11.18 -6.59
N HIS A 235 -9.14 -12.43 -6.30
CA HIS A 235 -10.03 -13.57 -6.45
C HIS A 235 -11.32 -13.43 -5.62
N LEU A 236 -11.19 -13.07 -4.34
CA LEU A 236 -12.33 -12.78 -3.47
C LEU A 236 -13.18 -11.61 -3.99
N THR A 237 -12.52 -10.54 -4.42
CA THR A 237 -13.20 -9.32 -4.89
C THR A 237 -13.94 -9.54 -6.20
N LEU A 238 -13.38 -10.33 -7.12
CA LEU A 238 -14.07 -10.71 -8.35
C LEU A 238 -15.32 -11.55 -8.06
N ALA A 239 -15.23 -12.53 -7.16
CA ALA A 239 -16.39 -13.33 -6.74
C ALA A 239 -17.50 -12.43 -6.17
N GLN A 240 -17.13 -11.52 -5.26
CA GLN A 240 -18.04 -10.57 -4.64
C GLN A 240 -18.67 -9.60 -5.65
N CYS A 241 -17.87 -8.88 -6.43
CA CYS A 241 -18.35 -7.81 -7.29
C CYS A 241 -19.15 -8.34 -8.50
N LEU A 242 -18.79 -9.51 -9.02
CA LEU A 242 -19.48 -10.12 -10.16
C LEU A 242 -20.64 -11.01 -9.71
N GLY A 243 -20.82 -11.27 -8.41
CA GLY A 243 -21.80 -12.23 -7.92
C GLY A 243 -21.56 -13.64 -8.48
N MET A 244 -20.29 -14.03 -8.65
CA MET A 244 -19.87 -15.31 -9.20
C MET A 244 -19.33 -16.21 -8.09
N ASP A 245 -19.61 -17.51 -8.19
CA ASP A 245 -19.02 -18.49 -7.28
C ASP A 245 -17.49 -18.48 -7.42
N SER A 246 -16.76 -18.46 -6.31
CA SER A 246 -15.30 -18.36 -6.32
C SER A 246 -14.64 -19.56 -7.00
N SER A 247 -15.25 -20.74 -6.99
CA SER A 247 -14.76 -21.95 -7.69
C SER A 247 -14.77 -21.81 -9.21
N ARG A 248 -15.51 -20.83 -9.74
CA ARG A 248 -15.59 -20.52 -11.17
C ARG A 248 -14.55 -19.49 -11.63
N ILE A 249 -13.77 -18.95 -10.71
CA ILE A 249 -12.81 -17.89 -10.98
C ILE A 249 -11.39 -18.40 -10.75
N ARG A 250 -10.51 -18.13 -11.71
CA ARG A 250 -9.07 -18.35 -11.61
C ARG A 250 -8.34 -17.03 -11.77
N VAL A 251 -7.44 -16.71 -10.83
CA VAL A 251 -6.58 -15.52 -10.90
C VAL A 251 -5.13 -15.96 -11.08
N ILE A 252 -4.43 -15.34 -12.03
CA ILE A 252 -3.04 -15.63 -12.37
C ILE A 252 -2.24 -14.32 -12.32
N LYS A 253 -1.10 -14.35 -11.63
CA LYS A 253 -0.13 -13.25 -11.60
C LYS A 253 1.08 -13.61 -12.46
N PRO A 254 1.28 -12.99 -13.63
CA PRO A 254 2.47 -13.17 -14.47
C PRO A 254 3.74 -12.56 -13.83
N PHE A 255 4.77 -12.28 -14.64
CA PHE A 255 5.81 -11.33 -14.20
C PHE A 255 5.15 -9.98 -13.90
N VAL A 256 5.70 -9.25 -12.92
CA VAL A 256 5.18 -7.96 -12.45
C VAL A 256 6.34 -6.98 -12.33
N GLY A 257 6.25 -5.86 -13.03
CA GLY A 257 7.26 -4.81 -13.12
C GLY A 257 7.12 -3.79 -12.00
N GLY A 258 7.15 -4.29 -10.76
CA GLY A 258 7.03 -3.48 -9.54
C GLY A 258 5.59 -3.21 -9.11
N GLY A 259 5.46 -2.40 -8.07
CA GLY A 259 4.15 -2.03 -7.51
C GLY A 259 4.30 -1.21 -6.24
N PHE A 260 5.24 -1.59 -5.37
CA PHE A 260 5.63 -0.78 -4.19
C PHE A 260 4.47 -0.41 -3.26
N GLY A 261 3.36 -1.16 -3.31
CA GLY A 261 2.13 -0.91 -2.58
C GLY A 261 0.91 -0.60 -3.49
N HIS A 262 1.13 -0.11 -4.72
CA HIS A 262 0.07 0.24 -5.67
C HIS A 262 -0.92 -0.90 -5.93
N ARG A 263 -0.39 -2.13 -5.92
CA ARG A 263 -1.07 -3.36 -6.34
C ARG A 263 -1.31 -4.31 -5.16
N VAL A 264 -1.30 -3.80 -3.93
CA VAL A 264 -1.60 -4.61 -2.71
C VAL A 264 -3.07 -4.56 -2.30
N GLU A 265 -3.91 -3.87 -3.08
CA GLU A 265 -5.36 -3.98 -3.07
C GLU A 265 -5.87 -4.29 -4.49
N PRO A 266 -7.02 -4.96 -4.63
CA PRO A 266 -7.70 -5.08 -5.92
C PRO A 266 -8.07 -3.70 -6.47
N LEU A 267 -7.83 -3.49 -7.77
CA LEU A 267 -8.03 -2.22 -8.46
C LEU A 267 -9.21 -2.32 -9.42
N ASN A 268 -9.92 -1.21 -9.58
CA ASN A 268 -11.15 -1.13 -10.39
C ASN A 268 -10.99 -1.72 -11.80
N PHE A 269 -9.89 -1.44 -12.51
CA PHE A 269 -9.69 -1.92 -13.87
C PHE A 269 -9.62 -3.44 -13.96
N GLU A 270 -9.13 -4.13 -12.92
CA GLU A 270 -9.07 -5.59 -12.88
C GLU A 270 -10.48 -6.17 -12.86
N ILE A 271 -11.34 -5.58 -12.02
CA ILE A 271 -12.74 -5.97 -11.83
C ILE A 271 -13.57 -5.62 -13.08
N VAL A 272 -13.34 -4.44 -13.66
CA VAL A 272 -14.00 -3.97 -14.88
C VAL A 272 -13.61 -4.82 -16.09
N THR A 273 -12.33 -5.21 -16.22
CA THR A 273 -11.88 -6.11 -17.31
C THR A 273 -12.63 -7.44 -17.25
N ALA A 274 -12.78 -8.01 -16.04
CA ALA A 274 -13.51 -9.25 -15.85
C ALA A 274 -15.01 -9.11 -16.13
N ALA A 275 -15.64 -8.00 -15.73
CA ALA A 275 -17.04 -7.71 -16.04
C ALA A 275 -17.28 -7.58 -17.55
N LEU A 276 -16.39 -6.87 -18.26
CA LEU A 276 -16.45 -6.77 -19.72
C LEU A 276 -16.28 -8.12 -20.40
N ALA A 277 -15.32 -8.94 -19.97
CA ALA A 277 -15.11 -10.28 -20.52
C ALA A 277 -16.37 -11.14 -20.38
N ARG A 278 -17.00 -11.09 -19.20
CA ARG A 278 -18.26 -11.79 -18.94
C ARG A 278 -19.40 -11.27 -19.82
N ALA A 279 -19.60 -9.95 -19.88
CA ALA A 279 -20.65 -9.32 -20.67
C ALA A 279 -20.49 -9.58 -22.18
N ALA A 280 -19.25 -9.59 -22.68
CA ALA A 280 -18.94 -9.86 -24.09
C ALA A 280 -18.94 -11.36 -24.44
N GLY A 281 -18.94 -12.25 -23.45
CA GLY A 281 -18.85 -13.69 -23.67
C GLY A 281 -17.50 -14.17 -24.21
N GLY A 282 -16.39 -13.51 -23.86
CA GLY A 282 -15.09 -13.78 -24.47
C GLY A 282 -13.89 -13.23 -23.71
N THR A 283 -12.80 -12.95 -24.44
CA THR A 283 -11.55 -12.41 -23.87
C THR A 283 -11.48 -10.90 -24.05
N VAL A 284 -11.23 -10.17 -22.97
CA VAL A 284 -11.06 -8.71 -22.96
C VAL A 284 -9.74 -8.35 -22.30
N ARG A 285 -9.04 -7.37 -22.88
CA ARG A 285 -7.82 -6.75 -22.33
C ARG A 285 -8.06 -5.28 -22.04
N ILE A 286 -7.64 -4.81 -20.86
CA ILE A 286 -7.47 -3.39 -20.57
C ILE A 286 -5.99 -3.14 -20.28
N ASP A 287 -5.38 -2.32 -21.13
CA ASP A 287 -4.07 -1.71 -20.89
C ASP A 287 -4.31 -0.24 -20.50
N GLN A 288 -3.94 0.14 -19.29
CA GLN A 288 -4.08 1.51 -18.80
C GLN A 288 -2.91 2.37 -19.29
N SER A 289 -3.18 3.64 -19.57
CA SER A 289 -2.13 4.64 -19.80
C SER A 289 -1.35 4.95 -18.51
N ARG A 290 -0.30 5.77 -18.63
CA ARG A 290 0.40 6.31 -17.46
C ARG A 290 -0.50 7.22 -16.64
N GLU A 291 -1.31 8.06 -17.28
CA GLU A 291 -2.28 8.94 -16.61
C GLU A 291 -3.30 8.10 -15.82
N ASP A 292 -3.85 7.05 -16.43
CA ASP A 292 -4.76 6.11 -15.76
C ASP A 292 -4.14 5.44 -14.54
N SER A 293 -2.86 5.10 -14.62
CA SER A 293 -2.12 4.52 -13.49
C SER A 293 -1.99 5.53 -12.34
N PHE A 294 -1.74 6.82 -12.66
CA PHE A 294 -1.74 7.89 -11.66
C PHE A 294 -3.12 8.16 -11.08
N LEU A 295 -4.20 8.09 -11.88
CA LEU A 295 -5.58 8.26 -11.43
C LEU A 295 -6.08 7.07 -10.59
N THR A 296 -5.54 5.87 -10.81
CA THR A 296 -5.79 4.71 -9.93
C THR A 296 -5.10 4.89 -8.57
N HIS A 297 -3.98 5.62 -8.57
CA HIS A 297 -3.23 6.16 -7.43
C HIS A 297 -2.82 5.16 -6.33
N ARG A 298 -3.60 5.03 -5.26
CA ARG A 298 -3.28 4.28 -4.02
C ARG A 298 -1.96 4.70 -3.34
N GLY A 299 -1.46 5.90 -3.66
CA GLY A 299 -0.17 6.40 -3.20
C GLY A 299 -0.15 6.77 -1.73
N ARG A 300 0.98 7.33 -1.30
CA ARG A 300 1.11 7.87 0.06
C ARG A 300 0.32 9.19 0.13
N PRO A 301 -0.55 9.35 1.14
CA PRO A 301 -1.33 10.57 1.29
C PRO A 301 -0.44 11.78 1.55
N GLU A 302 -0.95 12.95 1.18
CA GLU A 302 -0.50 14.20 1.77
C GLU A 302 -0.79 14.18 3.27
N THR A 303 0.22 14.55 4.06
CA THR A 303 0.21 14.39 5.51
C THR A 303 0.67 15.67 6.20
N ASP A 304 -0.17 16.19 7.09
CA ASP A 304 0.19 17.24 8.04
C ASP A 304 0.46 16.60 9.40
N ILE A 305 1.60 16.92 10.01
CA ILE A 305 2.01 16.37 11.31
C ILE A 305 2.33 17.52 12.24
N ARG A 306 1.67 17.57 13.40
CA ARG A 306 2.07 18.42 14.53
C ARG A 306 2.69 17.53 15.59
N LEU A 307 3.99 17.66 15.80
CA LEU A 307 4.78 16.79 16.66
C LEU A 307 5.43 17.61 17.78
N LYS A 308 5.25 17.15 19.02
CA LYS A 308 5.88 17.70 20.20
C LYS A 308 6.65 16.62 20.95
N ILE A 309 7.91 16.88 21.26
CA ILE A 309 8.80 15.96 21.99
C ILE A 309 9.39 16.67 23.22
N GLY A 310 9.43 15.95 24.34
CA GLY A 310 10.18 16.31 25.54
C GLY A 310 11.45 15.48 25.64
N MET A 311 12.59 16.11 25.92
CA MET A 311 13.90 15.47 26.03
C MET A 311 14.70 16.00 27.21
N ARG A 312 15.43 15.12 27.89
CA ARG A 312 16.40 15.49 28.94
C ARG A 312 17.75 15.89 28.34
N LYS A 313 18.60 16.57 29.12
CA LYS A 313 20.02 16.85 28.77
C LYS A 313 20.85 15.58 28.56
N THR A 314 20.36 14.42 29.00
CA THR A 314 20.95 13.11 28.73
C THR A 314 20.60 12.56 27.35
N GLY A 315 19.71 13.22 26.60
CA GLY A 315 19.15 12.74 25.33
C GLY A 315 17.94 11.82 25.48
N GLU A 316 17.52 11.48 26.70
CA GLU A 316 16.35 10.61 26.94
C GLU A 316 15.02 11.30 26.57
N ILE A 317 14.17 10.60 25.82
CA ILE A 317 12.84 11.03 25.41
C ILE A 317 11.83 10.76 26.53
N THR A 318 11.23 11.82 27.07
CA THR A 318 10.30 11.73 28.21
C THR A 318 8.83 11.70 27.79
N ALA A 319 8.47 12.43 26.74
CA ALA A 319 7.09 12.52 26.25
C ALA A 319 7.04 12.82 24.75
N VAL A 320 6.01 12.30 24.08
CA VAL A 320 5.69 12.55 22.68
C VAL A 320 4.19 12.84 22.56
N ASP A 321 3.82 13.97 21.95
CA ASP A 321 2.45 14.26 21.52
C ASP A 321 2.46 14.48 20.01
N CYS A 322 1.79 13.58 19.28
CA CYS A 322 1.80 13.55 17.83
C CYS A 322 0.36 13.60 17.30
N GLU A 323 0.07 14.60 16.48
CA GLU A 323 -1.19 14.73 15.76
C GLU A 323 -0.91 14.64 14.26
N ILE A 324 -1.63 13.76 13.56
CA ILE A 324 -1.46 13.50 12.14
C ILE A 324 -2.79 13.65 11.42
N VAL A 325 -2.81 14.43 10.34
CA VAL A 325 -3.95 14.56 9.43
C VAL A 325 -3.50 14.08 8.05
N GLN A 326 -4.23 13.12 7.47
CA GLN A 326 -3.96 12.57 6.14
C GLN A 326 -5.11 12.88 5.20
N ARG A 327 -4.81 13.52 4.07
CA ARG A 327 -5.75 13.66 2.95
C ARG A 327 -5.80 12.34 2.18
N GLY A 328 -6.89 11.60 2.34
CA GLY A 328 -7.01 10.21 1.93
C GLY A 328 -7.58 9.96 0.54
N GLY A 329 -8.07 11.00 -0.14
CA GLY A 329 -8.79 10.84 -1.40
C GLY A 329 -10.21 10.31 -1.21
N ALA A 330 -10.82 9.86 -2.30
CA ALA A 330 -12.26 9.68 -2.39
C ALA A 330 -12.82 8.40 -1.73
N TYR A 331 -12.00 7.39 -1.48
CA TYR A 331 -12.43 6.07 -1.02
C TYR A 331 -11.54 5.52 0.10
N GLY A 332 -12.09 4.58 0.88
CA GLY A 332 -11.44 4.10 2.09
C GLY A 332 -10.16 3.32 1.78
N GLY A 333 -10.27 2.26 0.97
CA GLY A 333 -9.12 1.42 0.62
C GLY A 333 -8.32 1.00 1.86
N TYR A 334 -7.02 1.29 1.87
CA TYR A 334 -6.14 1.09 3.02
C TYR A 334 -6.16 2.21 4.09
N GLY A 335 -6.98 3.23 3.96
CA GLY A 335 -6.97 4.45 4.79
C GLY A 335 -7.00 4.21 6.30
N LEU A 336 -7.92 3.36 6.76
CA LEU A 336 -7.97 2.86 8.15
C LEU A 336 -6.62 2.32 8.66
N VAL A 337 -5.95 1.47 7.88
CA VAL A 337 -4.67 0.88 8.27
C VAL A 337 -3.55 1.92 8.19
N THR A 338 -3.61 2.83 7.20
CA THR A 338 -2.63 3.90 6.99
C THR A 338 -2.51 4.80 8.22
N ILE A 339 -3.65 5.27 8.75
CA ILE A 339 -3.67 6.18 9.90
C ILE A 339 -3.36 5.45 11.22
N LEU A 340 -3.63 4.14 11.31
CA LEU A 340 -3.23 3.33 12.46
C LEU A 340 -1.72 3.11 12.49
N TYR A 341 -1.09 2.79 11.35
CA TYR A 341 0.37 2.60 11.28
C TYR A 341 1.15 3.87 11.61
N ALA A 342 0.63 5.04 11.21
CA ALA A 342 1.26 6.32 11.48
C ALA A 342 1.49 6.57 12.99
N GLY A 343 0.55 6.14 13.85
CA GLY A 343 0.71 6.18 15.30
C GLY A 343 1.44 4.96 15.87
N ALA A 344 1.11 3.76 15.40
CA ALA A 344 1.64 2.51 15.96
C ALA A 344 3.17 2.39 15.83
N LEU A 345 3.77 2.94 14.77
CA LEU A 345 5.20 2.88 14.49
C LEU A 345 5.97 4.13 14.94
N LEU A 346 5.35 5.00 15.75
CA LEU A 346 6.09 5.91 16.63
C LEU A 346 6.87 5.09 17.68
N HIS A 347 6.30 3.97 18.11
CA HIS A 347 6.85 3.02 19.07
C HIS A 347 7.92 2.10 18.44
N ALA A 348 8.41 1.13 19.21
CA ALA A 348 9.28 0.01 18.81
C ALA A 348 10.69 0.37 18.29
N LEU A 349 11.01 1.63 18.01
CA LEU A 349 12.39 2.05 17.70
C LEU A 349 13.15 2.55 18.93
N TYR A 350 12.47 3.36 19.75
CA TYR A 350 13.04 4.02 20.92
C TYR A 350 12.20 3.77 22.17
N ARG A 351 12.87 3.76 23.31
CA ARG A 351 12.25 3.88 24.63
C ARG A 351 11.71 5.31 24.78
N MET A 352 10.46 5.43 25.21
CA MET A 352 9.78 6.71 25.42
C MET A 352 8.98 6.63 26.73
N GLY A 353 8.89 7.74 27.47
CA GLY A 353 8.15 7.79 28.74
C GLY A 353 6.62 7.74 28.56
N ALA A 354 6.06 8.76 27.89
CA ALA A 354 4.63 8.84 27.57
C ALA A 354 4.41 9.21 26.10
N VAL A 355 3.31 8.71 25.51
CA VAL A 355 2.96 8.97 24.11
C VAL A 355 1.47 9.28 23.99
N LYS A 356 1.14 10.41 23.38
CA LYS A 356 -0.20 10.73 22.88
C LYS A 356 -0.17 10.74 21.35
N TYR A 357 -1.14 10.07 20.74
CA TYR A 357 -1.34 10.04 19.31
C TYR A 357 -2.78 10.39 18.95
N ARG A 358 -2.94 11.37 18.06
CA ARG A 358 -4.21 11.72 17.42
C ARG A 358 -4.08 11.59 15.91
N GLY A 359 -4.90 10.77 15.28
CA GLY A 359 -4.87 10.54 13.84
C GLY A 359 -6.20 10.88 13.20
N PHE A 360 -6.19 11.59 12.07
CA PHE A 360 -7.38 11.90 11.27
C PHE A 360 -7.16 11.51 9.82
N ARG A 361 -7.88 10.49 9.36
CA ARG A 361 -7.94 10.10 7.95
C ARG A 361 -9.15 10.75 7.30
N VAL A 362 -8.92 11.63 6.35
CA VAL A 362 -9.94 12.55 5.82
C VAL A 362 -10.21 12.23 4.35
N TYR A 363 -11.49 12.11 3.98
CA TYR A 363 -11.88 11.99 2.58
C TYR A 363 -11.71 13.33 1.84
N SER A 364 -11.32 13.26 0.57
CA SER A 364 -11.18 14.42 -0.32
C SER A 364 -11.50 14.04 -1.77
N ASN A 365 -11.75 15.03 -2.63
CA ASN A 365 -12.12 14.81 -4.04
C ASN A 365 -10.91 14.59 -4.96
N THR A 366 -9.98 13.74 -4.50
CA THR A 366 -8.77 13.31 -5.21
C THR A 366 -8.75 11.78 -5.32
N PRO A 367 -7.96 11.19 -6.24
CA PRO A 367 -7.77 9.75 -6.30
C PRO A 367 -7.49 9.13 -4.92
N PRO A 368 -8.06 7.95 -4.60
CA PRO A 368 -7.86 7.32 -3.29
C PRO A 368 -6.39 7.03 -3.02
N CYS A 369 -5.91 7.47 -1.86
CA CYS A 369 -4.59 7.10 -1.32
C CYS A 369 -4.66 5.73 -0.68
N GLY A 370 -3.52 5.05 -0.55
CA GLY A 370 -3.46 3.69 -0.03
C GLY A 370 -2.09 3.34 0.53
N ALA A 371 -1.66 2.11 0.26
CA ALA A 371 -0.38 1.62 0.72
C ALA A 371 0.75 2.00 -0.24
N MET A 372 1.82 2.60 0.31
CA MET A 372 3.10 2.79 -0.38
C MET A 372 4.23 2.37 0.56
N ARG A 373 5.33 1.82 0.02
CA ARG A 373 6.49 1.28 0.75
C ARG A 373 6.82 2.06 2.03
N GLY A 374 6.78 1.39 3.19
CA GLY A 374 6.77 2.04 4.51
C GLY A 374 5.39 2.61 4.86
N HIS A 375 4.35 1.80 4.69
CA HIS A 375 2.96 2.24 4.69
C HIS A 375 2.56 2.88 6.04
N GLY A 376 2.08 4.13 5.98
CA GLY A 376 1.68 4.93 7.15
C GLY A 376 2.84 5.51 7.98
N ALA A 377 4.02 4.90 8.01
CA ALA A 377 5.07 5.26 8.96
C ALA A 377 6.12 6.28 8.47
N VAL A 378 6.29 6.46 7.16
CA VAL A 378 7.41 7.25 6.61
C VAL A 378 7.38 8.71 7.07
N ASP A 379 6.26 9.39 6.90
CA ASP A 379 6.14 10.82 7.19
C ASP A 379 6.29 11.07 8.70
N ALA A 380 5.61 10.25 9.52
CA ALA A 380 5.71 10.30 10.97
C ALA A 380 7.15 10.05 11.45
N ARG A 381 7.85 9.07 10.87
CA ARG A 381 9.24 8.79 11.21
C ARG A 381 10.16 9.93 10.78
N HIS A 382 10.00 10.48 9.59
CA HIS A 382 10.80 11.62 9.15
C HIS A 382 10.62 12.82 10.10
N ALA A 383 9.39 13.18 10.43
CA ALA A 383 9.08 14.27 11.36
C ALA A 383 9.74 14.02 12.73
N PHE A 384 9.64 12.79 13.23
CA PHE A 384 10.25 12.37 14.49
C PHE A 384 11.77 12.51 14.49
N GLU A 385 12.46 11.93 13.52
CA GLU A 385 13.93 11.99 13.45
C GLU A 385 14.44 13.41 13.24
N THR A 386 13.72 14.24 12.47
CA THR A 386 14.09 15.63 12.21
C THR A 386 13.99 16.48 13.48
N LEU A 387 12.88 16.35 14.22
CA LEU A 387 12.70 17.08 15.47
C LEU A 387 13.69 16.58 16.53
N LEU A 388 13.98 15.28 16.56
CA LEU A 388 14.96 14.69 17.47
C LEU A 388 16.37 15.27 17.23
N ASP A 389 16.80 15.37 15.96
CA ASP A 389 18.08 15.99 15.60
C ASP A 389 18.12 17.48 15.95
N THR A 390 17.05 18.22 15.67
CA THR A 390 16.93 19.65 16.03
C THR A 390 17.12 19.85 17.54
N MET A 391 16.45 19.02 18.34
CA MET A 391 16.58 19.07 19.80
C MET A 391 17.97 18.63 20.29
N ALA A 392 18.62 17.69 19.59
CA ALA A 392 19.99 17.28 19.90
C ALA A 392 20.96 18.45 19.71
N GLU A 393 20.86 19.17 18.60
CA GLU A 393 21.66 20.37 18.33
C GLU A 393 21.44 21.46 19.39
N GLU A 394 20.19 21.74 19.77
CA GLU A 394 19.87 22.74 20.80
C GLU A 394 20.43 22.38 22.19
N LEU A 395 20.54 21.09 22.51
CA LEU A 395 21.15 20.61 23.74
C LEU A 395 22.68 20.41 23.65
N GLY A 396 23.27 20.62 22.46
CA GLY A 396 24.69 20.37 22.22
C GLY A 396 25.06 18.88 22.30
N LEU A 397 24.12 18.00 21.98
CA LEU A 397 24.29 16.54 22.00
C LEU A 397 24.60 16.01 20.60
N ASP A 398 25.43 14.98 20.53
CA ASP A 398 25.66 14.24 19.30
C ASP A 398 24.42 13.40 18.91
N ALA A 399 24.06 13.39 17.62
CA ALA A 399 22.86 12.73 17.11
C ALA A 399 22.86 11.20 17.35
N PHE A 400 24.04 10.55 17.31
CA PHE A 400 24.14 9.14 17.66
C PHE A 400 24.00 8.93 19.17
N ALA A 401 24.58 9.82 19.99
CA ALA A 401 24.46 9.74 21.45
C ALA A 401 23.00 9.82 21.90
N VAL A 402 22.19 10.72 21.32
CA VAL A 402 20.75 10.83 21.60
C VAL A 402 20.02 9.52 21.27
N ARG A 403 20.33 8.88 20.15
CA ARG A 403 19.69 7.61 19.75
C ARG A 403 20.11 6.45 20.64
N ARG A 404 21.39 6.42 21.05
CA ARG A 404 21.91 5.45 22.01
C ARG A 404 21.24 5.58 23.38
N ALA A 405 20.94 6.80 23.84
CA ALA A 405 20.24 7.02 25.11
C ALA A 405 18.82 6.43 25.15
N ASN A 406 18.22 6.19 23.98
CA ASN A 406 16.84 5.71 23.84
C ASN A 406 16.74 4.30 23.26
N LEU A 407 17.82 3.53 23.22
CA LEU A 407 17.77 2.14 22.74
C LEU A 407 16.81 1.29 23.58
N ILE A 408 16.21 0.30 22.92
CA ILE A 408 15.43 -0.77 23.55
C ILE A 408 16.25 -2.05 23.65
N THR A 409 16.03 -2.84 24.70
CA THR A 409 16.69 -4.13 24.91
C THR A 409 15.67 -5.27 24.78
N PRO A 410 15.76 -6.12 23.75
CA PRO A 410 14.87 -7.28 23.61
C PRO A 410 15.05 -8.34 24.72
N PRO A 411 13.99 -9.09 25.09
CA PRO A 411 12.61 -8.88 24.65
C PRO A 411 12.05 -7.59 25.25
N TYR A 412 11.45 -6.75 24.40
CA TYR A 412 10.88 -5.47 24.81
C TYR A 412 9.42 -5.38 24.42
N ARG A 413 8.55 -5.12 25.38
CA ARG A 413 7.14 -4.83 25.14
C ARG A 413 6.93 -3.33 25.17
N THR A 414 6.48 -2.79 24.05
CA THR A 414 6.25 -1.36 23.87
C THR A 414 4.97 -0.91 24.59
N LEU A 415 4.81 0.41 24.74
CA LEU A 415 3.61 1.02 25.36
C LEU A 415 2.30 0.67 24.64
N ASN A 416 2.34 0.46 23.32
CA ASN A 416 1.20 0.02 22.50
C ASN A 416 1.16 -1.50 22.30
N ASP A 417 1.82 -2.25 23.18
CA ASP A 417 1.79 -3.71 23.27
C ASP A 417 2.44 -4.50 22.11
N LEU A 418 3.23 -3.84 21.26
CA LEU A 418 4.09 -4.54 20.30
C LEU A 418 5.22 -5.26 21.04
N GLN A 419 5.43 -6.53 20.70
CA GLN A 419 6.55 -7.34 21.19
C GLN A 419 7.73 -7.25 20.22
N VAL A 420 8.84 -6.67 20.68
CA VAL A 420 10.12 -6.69 19.99
C VAL A 420 10.93 -7.87 20.52
N SER A 421 11.23 -8.83 19.65
CA SER A 421 11.98 -10.06 19.98
C SER A 421 13.47 -9.95 19.67
N SER A 422 13.87 -9.04 18.78
CA SER A 422 15.26 -8.75 18.44
C SER A 422 15.42 -7.28 18.05
N CYS A 423 16.62 -6.73 18.24
CA CYS A 423 16.95 -5.34 17.93
C CYS A 423 18.43 -5.27 17.56
N GLY A 424 18.73 -5.02 16.29
CA GLY A 424 20.10 -4.82 15.79
C GLY A 424 20.47 -3.34 15.66
N LEU A 425 19.66 -2.43 16.21
CA LEU A 425 19.89 -1.00 16.09
C LEU A 425 21.21 -0.55 16.75
N PRO A 426 21.61 -1.04 17.95
CA PRO A 426 22.88 -0.66 18.55
C PRO A 426 24.06 -0.90 17.62
N GLU A 427 24.15 -2.09 17.03
CA GLU A 427 25.21 -2.47 16.08
C GLU A 427 25.13 -1.65 14.79
N CYS A 428 23.91 -1.40 14.28
CA CYS A 428 23.73 -0.54 13.11
C CYS A 428 24.27 0.87 13.34
N LEU A 429 24.04 1.45 14.53
CA LEU A 429 24.57 2.77 14.89
C LEU A 429 26.10 2.76 14.90
N ASP A 430 26.72 1.75 15.52
CA ASP A 430 28.18 1.64 15.56
C ASP A 430 28.79 1.52 14.15
N TRP A 431 28.19 0.68 13.30
CA TRP A 431 28.67 0.48 11.93
C TRP A 431 28.55 1.74 11.07
N VAL A 432 27.42 2.45 11.11
CA VAL A 432 27.23 3.64 10.25
C VAL A 432 27.99 4.86 10.78
N GLU A 433 28.16 5.00 12.11
CA GLU A 433 29.02 6.03 12.69
C GLU A 433 30.47 5.85 12.21
N GLN A 434 30.98 4.62 12.27
CA GLN A 434 32.32 4.28 11.79
C GLN A 434 32.45 4.43 10.27
N ALA A 435 31.55 3.83 9.50
CA ALA A 435 31.66 3.80 8.03
C ALA A 435 31.52 5.19 7.39
N SER A 436 30.76 6.09 8.02
CA SER A 436 30.64 7.47 7.54
C SER A 436 31.82 8.37 7.93
N GLY A 437 32.64 7.97 8.91
CA GLY A 437 33.65 8.81 9.54
C GLY A 437 33.00 9.98 10.29
N TRP A 438 31.92 9.72 11.01
CA TRP A 438 31.05 10.75 11.58
C TRP A 438 31.81 11.73 12.47
N LYS A 439 32.60 11.21 13.42
CA LYS A 439 33.33 12.02 14.42
C LYS A 439 34.35 12.96 13.78
N GLU A 440 34.96 12.53 12.69
CA GLU A 440 35.98 13.27 11.96
C GLU A 440 35.37 14.31 11.00
N ARG A 441 34.13 14.10 10.53
CA ARG A 441 33.55 14.85 9.40
C ARG A 441 32.33 15.70 9.74
N HIS A 442 31.50 15.27 10.70
CA HIS A 442 30.30 16.01 11.08
C HIS A 442 30.67 17.42 11.59
N GLY A 443 29.97 18.45 11.10
CA GLY A 443 30.28 19.86 11.37
C GLY A 443 31.60 20.39 10.77
N LYS A 444 32.33 19.58 9.98
CA LYS A 444 33.68 19.89 9.46
C LYS A 444 33.79 19.77 7.93
N LEU A 445 32.66 19.64 7.23
CA LEU A 445 32.62 19.58 5.77
C LEU A 445 32.70 20.99 5.16
N PRO A 446 33.14 21.11 3.89
CA PRO A 446 33.18 22.40 3.21
C PRO A 446 31.77 22.95 2.99
N HIS A 447 31.69 24.26 2.75
CA HIS A 447 30.44 24.97 2.49
C HIS A 447 29.55 24.24 1.47
N GLY A 448 28.25 24.15 1.79
CA GLY A 448 27.26 23.48 0.95
C GLY A 448 27.20 21.95 1.10
N ARG A 449 27.93 21.35 2.06
CA ARG A 449 27.90 19.91 2.35
C ARG A 449 27.63 19.63 3.81
N GLY A 450 26.83 18.61 4.10
CA GLY A 450 26.51 18.15 5.45
C GLY A 450 26.46 16.62 5.55
N LEU A 451 26.42 16.12 6.78
CA LEU A 451 26.08 14.73 7.10
C LEU A 451 24.86 14.78 8.02
N GLY A 452 23.85 13.99 7.71
CA GLY A 452 22.69 13.77 8.57
C GLY A 452 22.52 12.27 8.78
N MET A 453 21.85 11.89 9.87
CA MET A 453 21.57 10.50 10.16
C MET A 453 20.16 10.36 10.70
N ALA A 454 19.57 9.20 10.49
CA ALA A 454 18.23 8.89 10.96
C ALA A 454 18.12 7.39 11.17
N CYS A 455 17.22 6.97 12.05
CA CYS A 455 16.84 5.58 12.19
C CYS A 455 15.42 5.38 11.68
N SER A 456 15.13 4.16 11.21
CA SER A 456 13.78 3.76 10.85
C SER A 456 13.62 2.28 11.11
N HIS A 457 12.37 1.86 11.27
CA HIS A 457 12.00 0.46 11.33
C HIS A 457 10.64 0.28 10.64
N TYR A 458 10.30 -0.98 10.39
CA TYR A 458 9.00 -1.35 9.88
C TYR A 458 8.68 -2.79 10.30
N VAL A 459 7.42 -3.20 10.21
CA VAL A 459 7.00 -4.56 10.52
C VAL A 459 7.46 -5.57 9.46
N SER A 460 7.71 -6.80 9.89
CA SER A 460 7.96 -7.95 9.00
C SER A 460 6.69 -8.78 8.84
N GLY A 461 5.67 -8.17 8.20
CA GLY A 461 4.32 -8.74 8.06
C GLY A 461 3.36 -8.29 9.18
N SER A 462 2.11 -8.03 8.83
CA SER A 462 1.05 -7.78 9.82
C SER A 462 0.68 -9.09 10.51
N ALA A 463 0.69 -9.11 11.84
CA ALA A 463 0.32 -10.29 12.62
C ALA A 463 -1.18 -10.63 12.54
N LYS A 464 -2.04 -9.66 12.18
CA LYS A 464 -3.47 -9.90 11.98
C LYS A 464 -3.76 -10.02 10.48
N PRO A 465 -4.31 -11.15 10.01
CA PRO A 465 -4.71 -11.29 8.62
C PRO A 465 -5.95 -10.43 8.35
N VAL A 466 -6.00 -9.85 7.15
CA VAL A 466 -7.14 -9.01 6.70
C VAL A 466 -8.42 -9.83 6.55
N HIS A 467 -8.28 -11.07 6.04
CA HIS A 467 -9.33 -12.06 5.98
C HIS A 467 -8.96 -13.22 6.91
N TRP A 468 -9.62 -13.32 8.05
CA TRP A 468 -9.42 -14.41 9.00
C TRP A 468 -10.11 -15.67 8.48
N SER A 469 -9.35 -16.73 8.19
CA SER A 469 -9.88 -18.01 7.70
C SER A 469 -10.38 -18.94 8.81
N GLY A 470 -10.29 -18.53 10.09
CA GLY A 470 -10.70 -19.37 11.22
C GLY A 470 -9.61 -20.32 11.73
N GLU A 471 -8.46 -20.40 11.07
CA GLU A 471 -7.36 -21.28 11.47
C GLU A 471 -6.36 -20.57 12.39
N PRO A 472 -5.83 -21.27 13.42
CA PRO A 472 -4.99 -20.69 14.47
C PRO A 472 -3.62 -20.15 13.98
#